data_AF-A0A3D4UT05-F1
#
_entry.id   AF-A0A3D4UT05-F1
#
_cell.length_a   1.000
_cell.length_b   1.000
_cell.length_c   1.000
_cell.angle_alpha   90.00
_cell.angle_beta   90.00
_cell.angle_gamma   90.00
#
_symmetry.space_group_name_H-M   'P 1'
#
loop_
_entity.id
_entity.type
_entity.pdbx_description
1 polymer ?
#
loop_
_entity_poly.entity_id
_entity_poly.type
_entity_poly.pdbx_seq_one_letter_code
_entity_poly.pdbx_strand_id
1 'polypeptide(L)'
;ATIQDSAVTNAKLASSAVTLNAGDGIAALGSLALGASMNVNLALDGSTLAKSGSGLKVGSAAITSTEIAANAVTSSEIADDAVGSTELAANAVITVKIADDAVTLAKCGFQWVQEVYTGTSSTTYDFSNAVAAGFEDAILVFRNGLLCQKVGSPSDEAEYSVARTGGTGGVCRITFGAAPNGDKVIVKYMI
;
A
#
# COMPACT_ATOMS: atom_id res chain seq x y z
N ALA A 1 59.42 -17.87 45.63
CA ALA A 1 58.72 -17.77 46.93
C ALA A 1 57.32 -18.31 46.74
N THR A 2 56.89 -19.26 47.56
CA THR A 2 55.51 -19.76 47.53
C THR A 2 54.60 -18.69 48.11
N ILE A 3 53.38 -18.59 47.58
CA ILE A 3 52.34 -17.82 48.26
C ILE A 3 52.08 -18.55 49.58
N GLN A 4 52.26 -17.82 50.69
CA GLN A 4 51.95 -18.35 52.02
C GLN A 4 50.46 -18.66 52.11
N ASP A 5 50.09 -19.66 52.90
CA ASP A 5 48.67 -19.93 53.14
C ASP A 5 47.95 -18.68 53.69
N SER A 6 46.70 -18.46 53.27
CA SER A 6 45.90 -17.26 53.56
C SER A 6 46.49 -15.91 53.09
N ALA A 7 47.56 -15.89 52.29
CA ALA A 7 48.13 -14.65 51.79
C ALA A 7 47.24 -13.92 50.77
N VAL A 8 46.20 -14.56 50.23
CA VAL A 8 45.15 -13.90 49.42
C VAL A 8 43.88 -13.80 50.27
N THR A 9 43.58 -12.59 50.73
CA THR A 9 42.39 -12.29 51.56
C THR A 9 41.30 -11.66 50.71
N ASN A 10 40.05 -11.62 51.19
CA ASN A 10 38.96 -10.93 50.49
C ASN A 10 39.27 -9.45 50.23
N ALA A 11 40.05 -8.79 51.10
CA ALA A 11 40.53 -7.43 50.89
C ALA A 11 41.56 -7.32 49.75
N LYS A 12 42.37 -8.36 49.52
CA LYS A 12 43.32 -8.45 48.40
C LYS A 12 42.63 -8.82 47.08
N LEU A 13 41.40 -9.32 47.14
CA LEU A 13 40.50 -9.57 46.01
C LEU A 13 39.46 -8.46 45.80
N ALA A 14 39.60 -7.31 46.46
CA ALA A 14 38.67 -6.20 46.30
C ALA A 14 38.60 -5.71 44.84
N SER A 15 37.40 -5.36 44.40
CA SER A 15 36.96 -5.32 43.00
C SER A 15 37.76 -4.46 42.04
N SER A 16 38.57 -3.52 42.53
CA SER A 16 39.38 -2.62 41.69
C SER A 16 40.78 -3.16 41.38
N ALA A 17 41.25 -4.19 42.11
CA ALA A 17 42.56 -4.81 41.92
C ALA A 17 42.51 -6.11 41.09
N VAL A 18 41.31 -6.68 40.91
CA VAL A 18 41.09 -7.94 40.19
C VAL A 18 40.31 -7.66 38.92
N THR A 19 40.99 -7.62 37.78
CA THR A 19 40.34 -7.67 36.48
C THR A 19 40.14 -9.14 36.12
N LEU A 20 38.90 -9.63 36.19
CA LEU A 20 38.53 -10.87 35.51
C LEU A 20 38.56 -10.56 34.01
N ASN A 21 39.72 -10.76 33.39
CA ASN A 21 39.82 -10.73 31.94
C ASN A 21 39.14 -12.01 31.46
N ALA A 22 37.83 -11.94 31.26
CA ALA A 22 37.18 -12.94 30.46
C ALA A 22 37.85 -12.85 29.08
N GLY A 23 38.73 -13.80 28.76
CA GLY A 23 38.93 -14.14 27.36
C GLY A 23 37.61 -14.67 26.78
N ASP A 24 37.68 -15.57 25.80
CA ASP A 24 36.49 -16.19 25.20
C ASP A 24 35.63 -17.01 26.19
N GLY A 25 36.06 -17.13 27.46
CA GLY A 25 35.41 -17.89 28.53
C GLY A 25 34.07 -17.35 29.04
N ILE A 26 33.59 -16.19 28.61
CA ILE A 26 32.20 -15.75 28.87
C ILE A 26 31.24 -16.17 27.74
N ALA A 27 31.76 -16.64 26.61
CA ALA A 27 30.98 -16.88 25.40
C ALA A 27 30.46 -18.32 25.24
N ALA A 28 30.89 -19.30 26.05
CA ALA A 28 30.62 -20.70 25.72
C ALA A 28 29.79 -21.54 26.71
N LEU A 29 29.98 -21.52 28.04
CA LEU A 29 29.29 -22.50 28.91
C LEU A 29 29.10 -22.00 30.36
N GLY A 30 27.84 -21.81 30.78
CA GLY A 30 27.41 -21.90 32.18
C GLY A 30 27.40 -20.61 32.99
N SER A 31 26.31 -20.39 33.75
CA SER A 31 26.13 -19.23 34.62
C SER A 31 27.27 -19.10 35.64
N LEU A 32 27.97 -17.97 35.63
CA LEU A 32 28.73 -17.54 36.80
C LEU A 32 27.72 -17.12 37.86
N ALA A 33 27.62 -17.83 38.98
CA ALA A 33 26.78 -17.42 40.11
C ALA A 33 27.44 -16.23 40.82
N LEU A 34 27.15 -15.03 40.31
CA LEU A 34 27.58 -13.75 40.85
C LEU A 34 26.72 -13.43 42.09
N GLY A 35 27.04 -14.00 43.25
CA GLY A 35 26.31 -13.68 44.49
C GLY A 35 26.18 -12.16 44.72
N ALA A 36 25.00 -11.72 45.19
CA ALA A 36 24.61 -10.34 45.53
C ALA A 36 25.14 -9.22 44.61
N SER A 37 24.29 -8.76 43.67
CA SER A 37 24.43 -7.52 42.88
C SER A 37 25.87 -7.08 42.55
N MET A 38 26.47 -7.70 41.54
CA MET A 38 27.72 -7.23 40.92
C MET A 38 27.46 -6.71 39.50
N ASN A 39 28.13 -5.62 39.12
CA ASN A 39 28.11 -5.08 37.76
C ASN A 39 29.01 -5.95 36.86
N VAL A 40 28.44 -6.66 35.88
CA VAL A 40 29.20 -7.33 34.83
C VAL A 40 29.49 -6.31 33.73
N ASN A 41 30.77 -5.97 33.54
CA ASN A 41 31.20 -5.18 32.39
C ASN A 41 31.28 -6.11 31.16
N LEU A 42 30.16 -6.28 30.44
CA LEU A 42 30.16 -6.99 29.16
C LEU A 42 30.84 -6.10 28.12
N ALA A 43 31.97 -6.55 27.58
CA ALA A 43 32.57 -5.95 26.39
C ALA A 43 31.73 -6.38 25.18
N LEU A 44 30.93 -5.45 24.66
CA LEU A 44 30.09 -5.66 23.48
C LEU A 44 30.76 -5.01 22.27
N ASP A 45 30.63 -5.65 21.10
CA ASP A 45 31.06 -5.07 19.82
C ASP A 45 30.19 -3.86 19.39
N GLY A 46 28.99 -3.74 19.96
CA GLY A 46 28.00 -2.72 19.61
C GLY A 46 27.29 -2.97 18.27
N SER A 47 27.75 -3.94 17.47
CA SER A 47 27.20 -4.28 16.16
C SER A 47 26.14 -5.38 16.24
N THR A 48 26.28 -6.37 17.13
CA THR A 48 25.29 -7.44 17.33
C THR A 48 24.38 -7.11 18.52
N LEU A 49 24.99 -6.83 19.67
CA LEU A 49 24.33 -6.40 20.90
C LEU A 49 24.91 -5.06 21.37
N ALA A 50 24.05 -4.17 21.85
CA ALA A 50 24.42 -2.87 22.36
C ALA A 50 23.82 -2.63 23.75
N LYS A 51 24.46 -1.75 24.52
CA LYS A 51 23.91 -1.32 25.82
C LYS A 51 22.83 -0.25 25.60
N SER A 52 21.72 -0.38 26.31
CA SER A 52 20.64 0.61 26.46
C SER A 52 20.59 1.10 27.91
N GLY A 53 19.86 2.19 28.18
CA GLY A 53 19.63 2.69 29.54
C GLY A 53 18.91 1.67 30.46
N SER A 54 18.22 0.69 29.88
CA SER A 54 17.44 -0.34 30.57
C SER A 54 18.01 -1.76 30.49
N GLY A 55 19.18 -1.98 29.85
CA GLY A 55 19.76 -3.32 29.69
C GLY A 55 20.50 -3.53 28.38
N LEU A 56 20.51 -4.77 27.88
CA LEU A 56 21.00 -5.09 26.54
C LEU A 56 19.88 -4.92 25.52
N LYS A 57 20.23 -4.39 24.34
CA LYS A 57 19.37 -4.34 23.15
C LYS A 57 20.12 -4.90 21.95
N VAL A 58 19.38 -5.16 20.88
CA VAL A 58 19.97 -5.44 19.58
C VAL A 58 20.68 -4.19 19.05
N GLY A 59 21.85 -4.38 18.44
CA GLY A 59 22.61 -3.30 17.81
C GLY A 59 21.83 -2.63 16.66
N SER A 60 22.18 -1.38 16.35
CA SER A 60 21.60 -0.71 15.18
C SER A 60 22.01 -1.46 13.90
N ALA A 61 21.04 -1.76 13.02
CA ALA A 61 21.25 -2.53 11.80
C ALA A 61 21.84 -3.95 12.01
N ALA A 62 21.76 -4.49 13.24
CA ALA A 62 22.24 -5.84 13.54
C ALA A 62 21.37 -6.94 12.92
N ILE A 63 20.08 -6.65 12.68
CA ILE A 63 19.16 -7.57 12.01
C ILE A 63 19.20 -7.24 10.52
N THR A 64 19.87 -8.08 9.75
CA THR A 64 19.85 -8.06 8.29
C THR A 64 18.92 -9.15 7.77
N SER A 65 18.86 -9.32 6.45
CA SER A 65 18.12 -10.42 5.84
C SER A 65 18.59 -11.81 6.28
N THR A 66 19.84 -11.96 6.73
CA THR A 66 20.40 -13.26 7.14
C THR A 66 19.88 -13.71 8.50
N GLU A 67 19.55 -12.76 9.39
CA GLU A 67 19.02 -13.04 10.73
C GLU A 67 17.49 -13.26 10.71
N ILE A 68 16.82 -13.01 9.58
CA ILE A 68 15.37 -13.22 9.41
C ILE A 68 15.15 -14.52 8.63
N ALA A 69 14.70 -15.57 9.32
CA ALA A 69 14.38 -16.83 8.67
C ALA A 69 13.24 -16.67 7.66
N ALA A 70 13.21 -17.55 6.65
CA ALA A 70 12.12 -17.56 5.67
C ALA A 70 10.76 -17.75 6.38
N ASN A 71 9.78 -16.91 6.00
CA ASN A 71 8.44 -16.86 6.61
C ASN A 71 8.42 -16.48 8.10
N ALA A 72 9.49 -15.88 8.65
CA ALA A 72 9.51 -15.45 10.05
C ALA A 72 8.64 -14.22 10.33
N VAL A 73 8.40 -13.38 9.32
CA VAL A 73 7.49 -12.24 9.40
C VAL A 73 6.21 -12.61 8.65
N THR A 74 5.15 -12.88 9.41
CA THR A 74 3.81 -13.19 8.91
C THR A 74 2.87 -12.02 9.23
N SER A 75 1.57 -12.18 8.94
CA SER A 75 0.58 -11.14 9.21
C SER A 75 0.47 -10.76 10.69
N SER A 76 0.79 -11.66 11.63
CA SER A 76 0.74 -11.32 13.07
C SER A 76 1.86 -10.37 13.51
N GLU A 77 2.95 -10.29 12.76
CA GLU A 77 4.08 -9.41 13.04
C GLU A 77 3.95 -8.04 12.35
N ILE A 78 2.97 -7.89 11.46
CA ILE A 78 2.68 -6.65 10.73
C ILE A 78 1.41 -6.06 11.31
N ALA A 79 1.54 -4.97 12.06
CA ALA A 79 0.38 -4.28 12.61
C ALA A 79 -0.53 -3.72 11.50
N ASP A 80 -1.80 -3.54 11.80
CA ASP A 80 -2.74 -2.88 10.90
C ASP A 80 -2.20 -1.51 10.49
N ASP A 81 -2.34 -1.19 9.20
CA ASP A 81 -1.84 0.04 8.57
C ASP A 81 -0.31 0.28 8.65
N ALA A 82 0.49 -0.72 9.07
CA ALA A 82 1.94 -0.57 9.17
C ALA A 82 2.67 -0.45 7.82
N VAL A 83 2.03 -0.83 6.71
CA VAL A 83 2.58 -0.73 5.35
C VAL A 83 1.90 0.42 4.62
N GLY A 84 2.54 1.60 4.65
CA GLY A 84 2.10 2.80 3.96
C GLY A 84 2.86 3.06 2.66
N SER A 85 2.84 4.31 2.20
CA SER A 85 3.51 4.72 0.96
C SER A 85 5.04 4.76 1.07
N THR A 86 5.60 4.91 2.28
CA THR A 86 7.05 4.92 2.51
C THR A 86 7.65 3.52 2.49
N GLU A 87 6.87 2.50 2.85
CA GLU A 87 7.28 1.10 2.87
C GLU A 87 7.15 0.44 1.49
N LEU A 88 6.32 1.00 0.60
CA LEU A 88 6.19 0.56 -0.78
C LEU A 88 7.13 1.34 -1.70
N ALA A 89 8.22 0.70 -2.12
CA ALA A 89 9.11 1.26 -3.12
C ALA A 89 8.39 1.54 -4.45
N ALA A 90 8.94 2.46 -5.26
CA ALA A 90 8.43 2.71 -6.60
C ALA A 90 8.40 1.41 -7.43
N ASN A 91 7.28 1.16 -8.11
CA ASN A 91 7.02 -0.08 -8.85
C ASN A 91 7.04 -1.36 -7.97
N ALA A 92 6.84 -1.25 -6.65
CA ALA A 92 6.74 -2.44 -5.79
C ALA A 92 5.49 -3.27 -6.11
N VAL A 93 4.39 -2.65 -6.53
CA VAL A 93 3.15 -3.32 -6.94
C VAL A 93 3.09 -3.33 -8.47
N ILE A 94 3.36 -4.49 -9.07
CA ILE A 94 3.34 -4.72 -10.52
C ILE A 94 2.23 -5.69 -10.89
N THR A 95 1.90 -5.80 -12.18
CA THR A 95 0.79 -6.63 -12.68
C THR A 95 0.79 -8.06 -12.14
N VAL A 96 1.95 -8.74 -12.12
CA VAL A 96 2.02 -10.13 -11.61
C VAL A 96 1.72 -10.28 -10.11
N LYS A 97 1.80 -9.18 -9.33
CA LYS A 97 1.44 -9.16 -7.90
C LYS A 97 -0.05 -8.86 -7.67
N ILE A 98 -0.77 -8.46 -8.71
CA ILE A 98 -2.21 -8.18 -8.65
C ILE A 98 -2.91 -9.43 -9.19
N ALA A 99 -3.64 -10.12 -8.32
CA ALA A 99 -4.44 -11.25 -8.74
C ALA A 99 -5.56 -10.80 -9.70
N ASP A 100 -6.01 -11.71 -10.56
CA ASP A 100 -7.18 -11.46 -11.40
C ASP A 100 -8.38 -11.05 -10.53
N ASP A 101 -9.16 -10.09 -11.03
CA ASP A 101 -10.31 -9.48 -10.34
C ASP A 101 -9.99 -8.77 -8.99
N ALA A 102 -8.72 -8.63 -8.61
CA ALA A 102 -8.34 -7.93 -7.38
C ALA A 102 -8.66 -6.43 -7.43
N VAL A 103 -8.69 -5.81 -8.62
CA VAL A 103 -9.09 -4.42 -8.85
C VAL A 103 -10.33 -4.43 -9.74
N THR A 104 -11.48 -4.11 -9.15
CA THR A 104 -12.77 -4.07 -9.87
C THR A 104 -13.17 -2.63 -10.16
N LEU A 105 -14.09 -2.43 -11.10
CA LEU A 105 -14.64 -1.11 -11.40
C LEU A 105 -15.17 -0.39 -10.14
N ALA A 106 -15.86 -1.12 -9.27
CA ALA A 106 -16.36 -0.58 -8.00
C ALA A 106 -15.24 -0.11 -7.06
N LYS A 107 -14.10 -0.82 -7.00
CA LYS A 107 -12.92 -0.40 -6.23
C LYS A 107 -12.27 0.86 -6.81
N CYS A 108 -12.45 1.10 -8.11
CA CYS A 108 -12.01 2.31 -8.79
C CYS A 108 -13.07 3.43 -8.79
N GLY A 109 -14.23 3.22 -8.14
CA GLY A 109 -15.30 4.21 -8.08
C GLY A 109 -16.14 4.32 -9.36
N PHE A 110 -16.01 3.38 -10.30
CA PHE A 110 -16.73 3.42 -11.56
C PHE A 110 -17.96 2.51 -11.58
N GLN A 111 -19.01 2.95 -12.27
CA GLN A 111 -20.24 2.18 -12.48
C GLN A 111 -20.75 2.28 -13.92
N TRP A 112 -21.29 1.18 -14.44
CA TRP A 112 -21.97 1.18 -15.74
C TRP A 112 -23.39 1.73 -15.60
N VAL A 113 -23.74 2.71 -16.43
CA VAL A 113 -25.07 3.31 -16.50
C VAL A 113 -25.66 3.09 -17.89
N GLN A 114 -26.96 2.77 -17.93
CA GLN A 114 -27.75 2.78 -19.14
C GLN A 114 -28.97 3.67 -18.95
N GLU A 115 -29.14 4.63 -19.85
CA GLU A 115 -30.33 5.45 -19.94
C GLU A 115 -31.09 5.11 -21.22
N VAL A 116 -32.41 5.12 -21.15
CA VAL A 116 -33.27 4.83 -22.30
C VAL A 116 -34.24 5.99 -22.46
N TYR A 117 -34.24 6.58 -23.66
CA TYR A 117 -35.12 7.66 -24.04
C TYR A 117 -36.05 7.20 -25.16
N THR A 118 -37.28 7.69 -25.14
CA THR A 118 -38.17 7.65 -26.30
C THR A 118 -37.87 8.88 -27.14
N GLY A 119 -37.51 8.67 -28.41
CA GLY A 119 -37.16 9.75 -29.32
C GLY A 119 -38.32 10.73 -29.50
N THR A 120 -37.97 12.01 -29.58
CA THR A 120 -38.88 13.12 -29.84
C THR A 120 -38.38 13.95 -31.02
N SER A 121 -39.04 15.06 -31.32
CA SER A 121 -38.53 16.04 -32.29
C SER A 121 -37.33 16.85 -31.77
N SER A 122 -36.89 16.66 -30.51
CA SER A 122 -35.62 17.19 -30.01
C SER A 122 -34.44 16.42 -30.57
N THR A 123 -33.39 17.14 -30.98
CA THR A 123 -32.09 16.57 -31.33
C THR A 123 -31.18 16.38 -30.12
N THR A 124 -31.54 16.95 -28.96
CA THR A 124 -30.70 16.93 -27.76
C THR A 124 -31.35 16.18 -26.60
N TYR A 125 -30.52 15.46 -25.85
CA TYR A 125 -30.91 14.71 -24.65
C TYR A 125 -29.84 14.87 -23.57
N ASP A 126 -30.26 15.26 -22.37
CA ASP A 126 -29.40 15.45 -21.20
C ASP A 126 -29.35 14.17 -20.38
N PHE A 127 -28.17 13.87 -19.84
CA PHE A 127 -27.99 12.68 -19.01
C PHE A 127 -28.56 12.92 -17.62
N SER A 128 -28.97 11.86 -16.94
CA SER A 128 -29.45 11.94 -15.56
C SER A 128 -28.31 12.04 -14.54
N ASN A 129 -27.10 11.60 -14.91
CA ASN A 129 -25.91 11.66 -14.06
C ASN A 129 -24.78 12.46 -14.71
N ALA A 130 -23.94 13.05 -13.88
CA ALA A 130 -22.69 13.62 -14.34
C ALA A 130 -21.74 12.51 -14.80
N VAL A 131 -21.02 12.76 -15.91
CA VAL A 131 -19.99 11.85 -16.43
C VAL A 131 -18.64 12.36 -15.95
N ALA A 132 -17.79 11.46 -15.45
CA ALA A 132 -16.45 11.80 -15.03
C ALA A 132 -15.62 12.37 -16.20
N ALA A 133 -14.74 13.33 -15.90
CA ALA A 133 -13.93 13.98 -16.93
C ALA A 133 -13.04 12.97 -17.66
N GLY A 134 -13.04 13.02 -19.00
CA GLY A 134 -12.27 12.11 -19.85
C GLY A 134 -13.04 10.86 -20.28
N PHE A 135 -14.25 10.63 -19.78
CA PHE A 135 -15.11 9.51 -20.19
C PHE A 135 -16.13 9.89 -21.26
N GLU A 136 -16.10 11.12 -21.77
CA GLU A 136 -17.06 11.60 -22.77
C GLU A 136 -16.91 10.84 -24.10
N ASP A 137 -15.70 10.35 -24.39
CA ASP A 137 -15.40 9.52 -25.57
C ASP A 137 -15.83 8.05 -25.40
N ALA A 138 -16.08 7.61 -24.17
CA ALA A 138 -16.56 6.26 -23.88
C ALA A 138 -18.10 6.15 -23.88
N ILE A 139 -18.81 7.25 -24.14
CA ILE A 139 -20.27 7.26 -24.25
C ILE A 139 -20.68 6.61 -25.57
N LEU A 140 -21.50 5.57 -25.48
CA LEU A 140 -22.07 4.87 -26.63
C LEU A 140 -23.56 5.16 -26.74
N VAL A 141 -24.00 5.53 -27.93
CA VAL A 141 -25.42 5.83 -28.21
C VAL A 141 -25.94 4.85 -29.24
N PHE A 142 -27.09 4.25 -28.97
CA PHE A 142 -27.78 3.34 -29.86
C PHE A 142 -29.15 3.90 -30.22
N ARG A 143 -29.52 3.82 -31.50
CA ARG A 143 -30.87 4.12 -31.99
C ARG A 143 -31.48 2.87 -32.59
N ASN A 144 -32.65 2.48 -32.10
CA ASN A 144 -33.33 1.23 -32.46
C ASN A 144 -32.41 0.00 -32.40
N GLY A 145 -31.45 0.01 -31.47
CA GLY A 145 -30.46 -1.06 -31.27
C GLY A 145 -29.19 -0.96 -32.11
N LEU A 146 -29.12 -0.04 -33.07
CA LEU A 146 -27.93 0.19 -33.90
C LEU A 146 -27.02 1.25 -33.25
N LEU A 147 -25.72 0.98 -33.20
CA LEU A 147 -24.73 1.92 -32.68
C LEU A 147 -24.64 3.14 -33.61
N CYS A 148 -24.82 4.33 -33.05
CA CYS A 148 -24.60 5.60 -33.71
C CYS A 148 -23.10 5.94 -33.72
N GLN A 149 -22.67 6.75 -34.68
CA GLN A 149 -21.29 7.23 -34.79
C GLN A 149 -21.11 8.55 -34.05
N LYS A 150 -20.09 8.64 -33.19
CA LYS A 150 -19.71 9.90 -32.56
C LYS A 150 -18.93 10.76 -33.56
N VAL A 151 -19.40 11.99 -33.82
CA VAL A 151 -18.77 12.98 -34.70
C VAL A 151 -18.80 14.38 -34.08
N GLY A 152 -17.99 15.31 -34.58
CA GLY A 152 -17.94 16.68 -34.07
C GLY A 152 -19.13 17.55 -34.50
N SER A 153 -19.71 17.28 -35.66
CA SER A 153 -20.84 18.05 -36.23
C SER A 153 -21.82 17.08 -36.88
N PRO A 154 -22.73 16.49 -36.10
CA PRO A 154 -23.69 15.51 -36.59
C PRO A 154 -24.60 16.09 -37.66
N SER A 155 -24.82 15.35 -38.73
CA SER A 155 -25.60 15.78 -39.90
C SER A 155 -26.70 14.80 -40.32
N ASP A 156 -26.63 13.55 -39.86
CA ASP A 156 -27.61 12.50 -40.19
C ASP A 156 -28.23 11.84 -38.94
N GLU A 157 -29.05 10.81 -39.15
CA GLU A 157 -29.75 10.07 -38.09
C GLU A 157 -28.87 9.11 -37.30
N ALA A 158 -27.74 8.68 -37.86
CA ALA A 158 -26.81 7.73 -37.27
C ALA A 158 -25.66 8.44 -36.54
N GLU A 159 -25.54 9.76 -36.67
CA GLU A 159 -24.49 10.55 -36.05
C GLU A 159 -24.94 11.24 -34.75
N TYR A 160 -24.03 11.33 -33.79
CA TYR A 160 -24.20 12.12 -32.57
C TYR A 160 -22.92 12.81 -32.13
N SER A 161 -23.04 13.86 -31.33
CA SER A 161 -21.96 14.50 -30.60
C SER A 161 -22.28 14.54 -29.11
N VAL A 162 -21.26 14.76 -28.29
CA VAL A 162 -21.41 14.89 -26.83
C VAL A 162 -20.85 16.24 -26.41
N ALA A 163 -21.63 16.99 -25.64
CA ALA A 163 -21.19 18.19 -24.94
C ALA A 163 -21.14 17.91 -23.43
N ARG A 164 -19.94 17.98 -22.83
CA ARG A 164 -19.69 17.61 -21.43
C ARG A 164 -20.56 18.35 -20.41
N THR A 165 -20.75 19.64 -20.64
CA THR A 165 -21.53 20.53 -19.76
C THR A 165 -22.68 21.17 -20.53
N GLY A 166 -23.16 20.49 -21.57
CA GLY A 166 -24.24 20.99 -22.41
C GLY A 166 -25.60 20.89 -21.74
N GLY A 167 -25.76 19.96 -20.79
CA GLY A 167 -27.03 19.65 -20.15
C GLY A 167 -27.36 20.47 -18.91
N THR A 168 -28.61 20.35 -18.47
CA THR A 168 -29.11 20.96 -17.24
C THR A 168 -28.29 20.49 -16.04
N GLY A 169 -27.81 21.42 -15.21
CA GLY A 169 -26.96 21.08 -14.07
C GLY A 169 -25.51 20.73 -14.43
N GLY A 170 -25.08 20.97 -15.67
CA GLY A 170 -23.70 20.73 -16.11
C GLY A 170 -23.40 19.26 -16.46
N VAL A 171 -24.43 18.44 -16.61
CA VAL A 171 -24.32 17.06 -17.12
C VAL A 171 -24.00 17.02 -18.61
N CYS A 172 -23.61 15.84 -19.09
CA CYS A 172 -23.42 15.61 -20.51
C CYS A 172 -24.74 15.73 -21.27
N ARG A 173 -24.65 16.26 -22.49
CA ARG A 173 -25.74 16.31 -23.47
C ARG A 173 -25.29 15.61 -24.74
N ILE A 174 -26.11 14.70 -25.25
CA ILE A 174 -25.95 14.23 -26.62
C ILE A 174 -26.72 15.15 -27.58
N THR A 175 -26.17 15.34 -28.78
CA THR A 175 -26.85 16.03 -29.89
C THR A 175 -26.79 15.13 -31.11
N PHE A 176 -27.93 14.87 -31.74
CA PHE A 176 -28.02 14.10 -32.97
C PHE A 176 -28.10 14.98 -34.20
N GLY A 177 -27.68 14.46 -35.36
CA GLY A 177 -27.80 15.18 -36.64
C GLY A 177 -29.25 15.31 -37.11
N ALA A 178 -30.04 14.25 -36.92
CA ALA A 178 -31.49 14.25 -37.11
C ALA A 178 -32.24 13.81 -35.84
N ALA A 179 -33.41 14.42 -35.58
CA ALA A 179 -34.21 14.11 -34.40
C ALA A 179 -34.76 12.67 -34.45
N PRO A 180 -34.72 11.91 -33.33
CA PRO A 180 -35.06 10.49 -33.31
C PRO A 180 -36.55 10.19 -33.45
N ASN A 181 -37.46 11.16 -33.27
CA ASN A 181 -38.89 11.07 -33.63
C ASN A 181 -39.59 9.71 -33.43
N GLY A 182 -39.60 9.20 -32.20
CA GLY A 182 -40.21 7.91 -31.83
C GLY A 182 -39.23 6.74 -31.71
N ASP A 183 -38.00 6.88 -32.20
CA ASP A 183 -36.96 5.87 -32.06
C ASP A 183 -36.63 5.58 -30.60
N LYS A 184 -36.27 4.34 -30.31
CA LYS A 184 -35.70 4.00 -29.01
C LYS A 184 -34.23 4.42 -28.98
N VAL A 185 -33.90 5.40 -28.14
CA VAL A 185 -32.53 5.84 -27.90
C VAL A 185 -32.01 5.18 -26.61
N ILE A 186 -30.88 4.49 -26.69
CA ILE A 186 -30.21 3.90 -25.54
C ILE A 186 -28.84 4.52 -25.43
N VAL A 187 -28.50 5.08 -24.27
CA VAL A 187 -27.18 5.64 -23.99
C VAL A 187 -26.52 4.78 -22.92
N LYS A 188 -25.29 4.36 -23.18
CA LYS A 188 -24.46 3.61 -22.22
C LYS A 188 -23.19 4.40 -21.94
N TYR A 189 -22.87 4.55 -20.67
CA TYR A 189 -21.70 5.30 -20.22
C TYR A 189 -21.26 4.84 -18.83
N MET A 190 -20.12 5.35 -18.38
CA MET A 190 -19.60 5.12 -17.04
C MET A 190 -19.72 6.41 -16.21
N ILE A 191 -20.07 6.26 -14.93
CA ILE A 191 -19.98 7.31 -13.92
C ILE A 191 -18.92 6.97 -12.89
#